data_AF-A0A968PCE7-F1
#
_entry.id   AF-A0A968PCE7-F1
#
_cell.length_a   1.000
_cell.length_b   1.000
_cell.length_c   1.000
_cell.angle_alpha   90.00
_cell.angle_beta   90.00
_cell.angle_gamma   90.00
#
_symmetry.space_group_name_H-M   'P 1'
#
loop_
_entity.id
_entity.type
_entity.pdbx_description
1 polymer ?
#
loop_
_entity_poly.entity_id
_entity_poly.type
_entity_poly.pdbx_seq_one_letter_code
_entity_poly.pdbx_strand_id
1 'polypeptide(L)' 'METYVAAADIYRRCRKAGITPRSSIDCLIVQIALESEAGLLHADRDYLRIAQVVPDLILL' A
#
# COMPACT_ATOMS: atom_id res chain seq x y z
N MET A 1 2.00 -5.83 16.01
CA MET A 1 2.99 -4.78 15.64
C MET A 1 3.58 -5.02 14.26
N GLU A 2 3.73 -6.27 13.80
CA GLU A 2 4.32 -6.62 12.50
C GLU A 2 3.62 -5.95 11.31
N THR A 3 2.28 -5.94 11.26
CA THR A 3 1.49 -5.24 10.21
C THR A 3 1.89 -3.77 10.06
N TYR A 4 2.10 -3.05 11.17
CA TYR A 4 2.51 -1.64 11.11
C TYR A 4 3.93 -1.46 10.56
N VAL A 5 4.83 -2.39 10.90
CA VAL A 5 6.21 -2.37 10.38
C VAL A 5 6.23 -2.69 8.88
N ALA A 6 5.43 -3.67 8.44
CA ALA A 6 5.28 -4.00 7.03
C ALA A 6 4.66 -2.84 6.23
N ALA A 7 3.63 -2.17 6.77
CA ALA A 7 3.07 -0.96 6.19
C ALA A 7 4.10 0.18 6.07
N ALA A 8 4.93 0.37 7.11
CA ALA A 8 6.03 1.33 7.04
C ALA A 8 7.07 0.95 5.97
N ASP A 9 7.32 -0.35 5.75
CA ASP A 9 8.18 -0.81 4.66
C ASP A 9 7.61 -0.49 3.28
N ILE A 10 6.30 -0.67 3.07
CA ILE A 10 5.61 -0.24 1.84
C ILE A 10 5.83 1.25 1.60
N TYR A 11 5.68 2.09 2.63
CA TYR A 11 5.94 3.53 2.53
C TYR A 11 7.39 3.81 2.09
N ARG A 12 8.37 3.15 2.72
CA ARG A 12 9.79 3.29 2.35
C ARG A 12 10.07 2.85 0.91
N ARG A 13 9.48 1.73 0.46
CA ARG A 13 9.62 1.23 -0.91
C ARG A 13 9.04 2.21 -1.92
N CYS A 14 7.86 2.76 -1.65
CA CYS A 14 7.26 3.80 -2.48
C CYS A 14 8.20 5.00 -2.62
N ARG A 15 8.73 5.50 -1.49
CA ARG A 15 9.65 6.65 -1.48
C ARG A 15 10.91 6.39 -2.30
N LYS A 16 11.49 5.19 -2.20
CA LYS A 16 12.64 4.77 -3.02
C LYS A 16 12.33 4.75 -4.52
N ALA A 17 11.08 4.46 -4.90
CA ALA A 17 10.59 4.50 -6.27
C ALA A 17 10.15 5.89 -6.75
N GLY A 18 10.38 6.96 -5.96
CA GLY A 18 9.96 8.32 -6.30
C GLY A 18 8.47 8.60 -6.07
N ILE A 19 7.75 7.67 -5.44
CA ILE A 19 6.33 7.79 -5.12
C ILE A 19 6.21 8.14 -3.63
N THR A 20 5.55 9.24 -3.30
CA THR A 20 5.29 9.60 -1.90
C THR A 20 3.81 9.41 -1.59
N PRO A 21 3.42 8.32 -0.90
CA PRO A 21 2.06 8.15 -0.42
C PRO A 21 1.68 9.35 0.45
N ARG A 22 0.44 9.87 0.28
CA ARG A 22 -0.02 11.05 1.03
C ARG A 22 -0.32 10.74 2.50
N SER A 23 -0.55 9.47 2.83
CA SER A 23 -0.82 9.03 4.20
C SER A 23 -0.11 7.71 4.52
N SER A 24 0.36 7.56 5.78
CA SER A 24 0.83 6.27 6.30
C SER A 24 -0.32 5.27 6.48
N ILE A 25 -1.55 5.77 6.65
CA ILE A 25 -2.75 4.93 6.75
C ILE A 25 -3.01 4.21 5.42
N ASP A 26 -2.72 4.83 4.28
CA ASP A 26 -2.90 4.18 2.98
C ASP A 26 -2.02 2.93 2.86
N CYS A 27 -0.79 2.99 3.36
CA CYS A 27 0.11 1.84 3.39
C CYS A 27 -0.37 0.76 4.38
N LEU A 28 -1.02 1.16 5.48
CA LEU A 28 -1.62 0.22 6.43
C LEU A 28 -2.84 -0.50 5.83
N ILE A 29 -3.71 0.24 5.14
CA ILE A 29 -4.86 -0.34 4.42
C ILE A 29 -4.38 -1.33 3.36
N VAL A 30 -3.35 -0.97 2.58
CA VAL A 30 -2.73 -1.88 1.62
C VAL A 30 -2.19 -3.13 2.30
N GLN A 31 -1.46 -2.98 3.41
CA GLN A 31 -0.92 -4.13 4.13
C GLN A 31 -2.02 -5.07 4.64
N ILE A 32 -3.13 -4.52 5.14
CA ILE A 32 -4.28 -5.32 5.59
C ILE A 32 -4.93 -6.06 4.41
N ALA A 33 -5.06 -5.41 3.25
CA ALA A 33 -5.60 -6.05 2.05
C ALA A 33 -4.73 -7.24 1.60
N LEU A 34 -3.40 -7.09 1.63
CA LEU A 34 -2.46 -8.17 1.35
C LEU A 34 -2.58 -9.32 2.36
N GLU A 35 -2.58 -9.02 3.66
CA GLU A 35 -2.71 -10.02 4.73
C GLU A 35 -4.03 -10.79 4.67
N SER A 36 -5.09 -10.15 4.16
CA SER A 36 -6.42 -10.74 4.04
C SER A 36 -6.68 -11.39 2.68
N GLU A 37 -5.70 -11.37 1.77
CA GLU A 37 -5.84 -11.83 0.38
C GLU A 37 -7.06 -11.23 -0.33
N ALA A 38 -7.39 -9.97 0.00
CA ALA A 38 -8.59 -9.28 -0.45
C ALA A 38 -8.26 -8.19 -1.47
N GLY A 39 -9.16 -8.01 -2.44
CA GLY A 39 -9.10 -6.86 -3.35
C GLY A 39 -9.45 -5.56 -2.63
N LEU A 40 -8.69 -4.50 -2.90
CA LEU A 40 -8.91 -3.17 -2.34
C LEU A 40 -9.76 -2.31 -3.27
N LEU A 41 -11.04 -2.17 -2.93
CA LEU A 41 -11.95 -1.21 -3.58
C LEU A 41 -11.54 0.22 -3.21
N HIS A 42 -11.36 1.10 -4.19
CA HIS A 42 -10.91 2.46 -3.92
C HIS A 42 -11.49 3.53 -4.85
N ALA A 43 -11.50 4.77 -4.36
CA ALA A 43 -11.75 5.98 -5.15
C ALA A 43 -10.57 6.97 -5.07
N ASP A 44 -9.43 6.54 -4.53
CA ASP A 44 -8.23 7.35 -4.39
C ASP A 44 -7.12 6.87 -5.35
N ARG A 45 -6.66 7.76 -6.23
CA ARG A 45 -5.59 7.48 -7.22
C ARG A 45 -4.24 7.11 -6.60
N ASP A 46 -4.02 7.33 -5.30
CA ASP A 46 -2.77 6.96 -4.66
C ASP A 46 -2.57 5.45 -4.60
N TYR A 47 -3.64 4.67 -4.46
CA TYR A 47 -3.55 3.21 -4.48
C TYR A 47 -3.06 2.68 -5.83
N LEU A 48 -3.41 3.35 -6.94
CA LEU A 48 -2.84 3.05 -8.27
C LEU A 48 -1.33 3.30 -8.31
N ARG A 49 -0.82 4.29 -7.58
CA ARG A 49 0.63 4.55 -7.50
C ARG A 49 1.31 3.54 -6.60
N ILE A 50 0.73 3.22 -5.45
CA ILE A 50 1.28 2.23 -4.51
C ILE A 50 1.35 0.85 -5.17
N ALA A 51 0.34 0.45 -5.96
CA ALA A 51 0.33 -0.81 -6.69
C ALA A 51 1.49 -0.97 -7.70
N GLN A 52 2.09 0.13 -8.18
CA GLN A 52 3.30 0.06 -9.02
C GLN A 52 4.52 -0.50 -8.27
N VAL A 53 4.50 -0.43 -6.94
CA VAL A 53 5.60 -0.86 -6.05
C VAL A 53 5.24 -2.12 -5.27
N VAL A 54 3.96 -2.42 -5.14
CA VAL A 54 3.39 -3.57 -4.42
C VAL A 54 2.66 -4.45 -5.45
N PRO A 55 3.35 -5.39 -6.11
CA PRO A 55 2.79 -6.13 -7.24
C PRO A 55 1.64 -7.08 -6.84
N ASP A 56 1.61 -7.51 -5.57
CA ASP A 56 0.57 -8.41 -5.04
C ASP A 56 -0.71 -7.67 -4.62
N LEU A 57 -0.73 -6.33 -4.68
CA LEU A 57 -1.91 -5.54 -4.35
C LEU A 57 -2.93 -5.61 -5.49
N ILE A 58 -4.05 -6.27 -5.22
CA ILE A 58 -5.19 -6.34 -6.13
C ILE A 58 -6.10 -5.13 -5.86
N LEU A 59 -6.42 -4.37 -6.92
CA LEU A 59 -7.34 -3.23 -6.86
C LEU A 59 -8.68 -3.57 -7.50
N LEU A 60 -9.77 -3.10 -6.88
CA LEU A 60 -11.14 -3.23 -7.36
C LEU A 60 -11.75 -1.85 -7.70
#